data_AF-A0A933A7F3-F1
#
_entry.id   AF-A0A933A7F3-F1
#
_cell.length_a   1.000
_cell.length_b   1.000
_cell.length_c   1.000
_cell.angle_alpha   90.00
_cell.angle_beta   90.00
_cell.angle_gamma   90.00
#
_symmetry.space_group_name_H-M   'P 1'
#
loop_
_entity.id
_entity.type
_entity.pdbx_description
1 polymer ?
#
loop_
_entity_poly.entity_id
_entity_poly.type
_entity_poly.pdbx_seq_one_letter_code
_entity_poly.pdbx_strand_id
1 'polypeptide(L)'
;MSTKPILTPEEEAEADRKRGMLLLGVYVTSILLLVGLYLLLHWLLVTGQARGPDSRDKSLAAITSAELLLSAPVVDTKKLGQQVTDTVTVGVTKAQADQITAAFKAANQEAVKAQKEQVKTQLATLATEVPKTTGIDQARAMRSLESLKKENDKDEPSLDVERVYLDDLQNTIVEGVPPQRGFWSSGWLKWLELFFWALLGTFLYTLWEIQRWLTKEPVGKFRNETPWYVSTTVRGPIVALFLLFAFSAIKLDVVNANIDFDKANILVWIFLAGVLGLFSRVAYDQLSLIVKTIFGKAWALALDQPSVMPPTAEVAFGDSRPFSTEPKRDVKWDIWPEGLGDMDPASGKYTAPTAVDAQKGAVTGATVTVRATMKDEPSKVETASVTLYEKFVVKSDDGKDRVAFGSEHTYTVDPPQKDGGVTWTIEPVTKPPLNITPDGKFIAPKEGNPPEAKDGAEFIIKATRVQKPKVSSSMKVTLFKGP
;
A
#
# COMPACT_ATOMS: atom_id res chain seq x y z
N MET A 1 2.73 9.93 37.65
CA MET A 1 3.21 8.92 36.68
C MET A 1 2.33 7.69 36.84
N SER A 2 1.52 7.36 35.82
CA SER A 2 0.68 6.16 35.84
C SER A 2 1.55 4.98 35.37
N THR A 3 1.86 4.06 36.28
CA THR A 3 2.57 2.83 35.94
C THR A 3 1.60 1.91 35.20
N LYS A 4 1.62 1.92 33.87
CA LYS A 4 0.91 0.90 33.09
C LYS A 4 1.46 -0.47 33.52
N PRO A 5 0.58 -1.43 33.86
CA PRO A 5 1.01 -2.78 34.19
C PRO A 5 1.75 -3.39 33.00
N ILE A 6 2.87 -4.06 33.27
CA ILE A 6 3.65 -4.80 32.28
C ILE A 6 2.86 -6.08 31.99
N LEU A 7 2.18 -6.11 30.85
CA LEU A 7 1.50 -7.31 30.36
C LEU A 7 2.52 -8.30 29.81
N THR A 8 2.28 -9.59 30.01
CA THR A 8 3.03 -10.64 29.33
C THR A 8 2.75 -10.59 27.82
N PRO A 9 3.64 -11.14 26.97
CA PRO A 9 3.41 -11.19 25.52
C PRO A 9 2.10 -11.88 25.13
N GLU A 10 1.66 -12.87 25.91
CA GLU A 10 0.40 -13.59 25.71
C GLU A 10 -0.82 -12.71 26.06
N GLU A 11 -0.76 -11.97 27.17
CA GLU A 11 -1.79 -11.00 27.54
C GLU A 11 -1.87 -9.82 26.57
N GLU A 12 -0.72 -9.36 26.04
CA GLU A 12 -0.68 -8.32 24.99
C GLU A 12 -1.37 -8.83 23.71
N ALA A 13 -1.09 -10.08 23.31
CA ALA A 13 -1.72 -10.70 22.14
C ALA A 13 -3.24 -10.92 22.32
N GLU A 14 -3.69 -11.38 23.49
CA GLU A 14 -5.12 -11.55 23.77
C GLU A 14 -5.85 -10.20 23.81
N ALA A 15 -5.24 -9.18 24.42
CA ALA A 15 -5.78 -7.82 24.44
C ALA A 15 -5.93 -7.24 23.02
N ASP A 16 -4.94 -7.45 22.16
CA ASP A 16 -4.99 -7.03 20.76
C ASP A 16 -6.05 -7.80 19.95
N ARG A 17 -6.24 -9.11 20.21
CA ARG A 17 -7.30 -9.91 19.58
C ARG A 17 -8.70 -9.41 19.96
N LYS A 18 -8.93 -9.12 21.25
CA LYS A 18 -10.20 -8.56 21.74
C LYS A 18 -10.50 -7.20 21.11
N ARG A 19 -9.48 -6.34 20.98
CA ARG A 19 -9.59 -5.05 20.28
C ARG A 19 -9.91 -5.23 18.81
N GLY A 20 -9.24 -6.16 18.13
CA GLY A 20 -9.52 -6.49 16.72
C GLY A 20 -10.96 -6.94 16.50
N MET A 21 -11.49 -7.78 17.39
CA MET A 21 -12.90 -8.22 17.34
C MET A 21 -13.89 -7.06 17.61
N LEU A 22 -13.59 -6.18 18.57
CA LEU A 22 -14.41 -5.00 18.85
C LEU A 22 -14.45 -4.05 17.65
N LEU A 23 -13.29 -3.80 17.03
CA LEU A 23 -13.20 -3.00 15.80
C LEU A 23 -13.99 -3.63 14.66
N LEU A 24 -13.86 -4.95 14.46
CA LEU A 24 -14.66 -5.68 13.46
C LEU A 24 -16.15 -5.49 13.69
N GLY A 25 -16.62 -5.61 14.94
CA GLY A 25 -18.01 -5.38 15.32
C GLY A 25 -18.49 -3.97 14.97
N VAL A 26 -17.77 -2.93 15.40
CA VAL A 26 -18.07 -1.52 15.09
C VAL A 26 -18.14 -1.29 13.57
N TYR A 27 -17.23 -1.93 12.82
CA TYR A 27 -17.13 -1.77 11.38
C TYR A 27 -18.31 -2.43 10.64
N VAL A 28 -18.69 -3.66 11.01
CA VAL A 28 -19.87 -4.35 10.47
C VAL A 28 -21.15 -3.57 10.77
N THR A 29 -21.31 -3.06 12.00
CA THR A 29 -22.46 -2.21 12.35
C THR A 29 -22.52 -0.93 11.52
N SER A 30 -21.37 -0.29 11.28
CA SER A 30 -21.29 0.92 10.45
C SER A 30 -21.71 0.64 9.00
N ILE A 31 -21.35 -0.52 8.44
CA ILE A 31 -21.77 -0.93 7.08
C ILE A 31 -23.28 -1.12 7.03
N LEU A 32 -23.85 -1.84 8.00
CA LEU A 32 -25.30 -2.06 8.03
C LEU A 32 -26.08 -0.74 8.16
N LEU A 33 -25.57 0.21 8.94
CA LEU A 33 -26.15 1.56 9.03
C LEU A 33 -26.04 2.33 7.71
N LEU A 34 -24.90 2.27 7.02
CA LEU A 34 -24.71 2.92 5.72
C LEU A 34 -25.63 2.33 4.64
N VAL A 35 -25.73 1.00 4.57
CA VAL A 35 -26.64 0.31 3.65
C VAL A 35 -28.10 0.64 3.99
N GLY A 36 -28.46 0.64 5.28
CA GLY A 36 -29.79 1.03 5.74
C GLY A 36 -30.14 2.47 5.38
N LEU A 37 -29.22 3.41 5.58
CA LEU A 37 -29.39 4.81 5.20
C LEU A 37 -29.51 4.97 3.68
N TYR A 38 -28.70 4.25 2.90
CA TYR A 38 -28.78 4.24 1.44
C TYR A 38 -30.15 3.74 0.97
N LEU A 39 -30.64 2.62 1.51
CA LEU A 39 -31.96 2.06 1.19
C LEU A 39 -33.10 2.99 1.64
N LEU A 40 -32.96 3.69 2.77
CA LEU A 40 -33.94 4.65 3.25
C LEU A 40 -34.01 5.89 2.36
N LEU A 41 -32.86 6.48 2.03
CA LEU A 41 -32.76 7.60 1.08
C LEU A 41 -33.32 7.16 -0.29
N HIS A 42 -33.06 5.91 -0.67
CA HIS A 42 -33.63 5.32 -1.86
C HIS A 42 -35.15 5.32 -1.83
N TRP A 43 -35.71 4.72 -0.78
CA TRP A 43 -37.15 4.66 -0.59
C TRP A 43 -37.80 6.04 -0.58
N LEU A 44 -37.24 7.02 0.15
CA LEU A 44 -37.79 8.38 0.24
C LEU A 44 -37.80 9.12 -1.10
N LEU A 45 -36.76 8.98 -1.91
CA LEU A 45 -36.66 9.68 -3.20
C LEU A 45 -37.49 9.00 -4.29
N VAL A 46 -37.52 7.66 -4.34
CA VAL A 46 -38.38 6.91 -5.29
C VAL A 46 -39.85 7.13 -4.98
N THR A 47 -40.25 6.97 -3.72
CA THR A 47 -41.66 7.15 -3.33
C THR A 47 -42.09 8.62 -3.34
N GLY A 48 -41.14 9.55 -3.14
CA GLY A 48 -41.36 10.98 -3.29
C GLY A 48 -41.69 11.40 -4.73
N GLN A 49 -41.09 10.75 -5.73
CA GLN A 49 -41.41 10.99 -7.15
C GLN A 49 -42.68 10.28 -7.64
N ALA A 50 -43.12 9.22 -6.95
CA ALA A 50 -44.31 8.45 -7.32
C ALA A 50 -45.65 9.07 -6.88
N ARG A 51 -45.67 10.32 -6.37
CA ARG A 51 -46.91 11.03 -5.98
C ARG A 51 -47.65 11.71 -7.14
N GLY A 52 -47.52 11.17 -8.35
CA GLY A 52 -48.43 11.47 -9.47
C GLY A 52 -49.36 10.27 -9.71
N PRO A 53 -50.69 10.45 -9.73
CA PRO A 53 -51.67 9.35 -9.82
C PRO A 53 -51.47 8.42 -11.04
N ASP A 54 -50.89 8.93 -12.15
CA ASP A 54 -50.73 8.17 -13.40
C ASP A 54 -49.53 7.19 -13.43
N SER A 55 -48.62 7.24 -12.45
CA SER A 55 -47.37 6.46 -12.51
C SER A 55 -47.56 4.99 -12.12
N ARG A 56 -48.55 4.70 -11.28
CA ARG A 56 -48.79 3.38 -10.68
C ARG A 56 -49.34 2.37 -11.70
N ASP A 57 -50.21 2.83 -12.59
CA ASP A 57 -50.84 1.98 -13.61
C ASP A 57 -49.87 1.62 -14.74
N LYS A 58 -48.92 2.51 -15.06
CA LYS A 58 -47.87 2.26 -16.05
C LYS A 58 -46.86 1.22 -15.59
N SER A 59 -46.53 1.19 -14.29
CA SER A 59 -45.64 0.17 -13.73
C SER A 59 -46.26 -1.22 -13.69
N LEU A 60 -47.57 -1.34 -13.44
CA LEU A 60 -48.27 -2.63 -13.43
C LEU A 60 -48.34 -3.24 -14.84
N ALA A 61 -48.65 -2.43 -15.86
CA ALA A 61 -48.70 -2.89 -17.26
C ALA A 61 -47.34 -3.40 -17.78
N ALA A 62 -46.23 -2.79 -17.34
CA ALA A 62 -44.88 -3.20 -17.73
C ALA A 62 -44.47 -4.54 -17.12
N ILE A 63 -44.88 -4.84 -15.88
CA ILE A 63 -44.58 -6.09 -15.18
C ILE A 63 -45.33 -7.27 -15.85
N THR A 64 -46.60 -7.09 -16.20
CA THR A 64 -47.40 -8.11 -16.89
C THR A 64 -46.84 -8.44 -18.28
N SER A 65 -46.20 -7.48 -18.95
CA SER A 65 -45.57 -7.69 -20.26
C SER A 65 -44.26 -8.47 -20.19
N ALA A 66 -43.51 -8.34 -19.09
CA ALA A 66 -42.25 -9.05 -18.87
C ALA A 66 -42.45 -10.52 -18.48
N GLU A 67 -43.53 -10.85 -17.78
CA GLU A 67 -43.89 -12.22 -17.40
C GLU A 67 -44.23 -13.09 -18.63
N LEU A 68 -44.80 -12.48 -19.68
CA LEU A 68 -45.13 -13.15 -20.93
C LEU A 68 -43.87 -13.55 -21.73
N LEU A 69 -42.83 -12.71 -21.71
CA LEU A 69 -41.57 -12.92 -22.44
C LEU A 69 -40.68 -14.02 -21.85
N LEU A 70 -40.82 -14.31 -20.55
CA LEU A 70 -40.02 -15.31 -19.83
C LEU A 70 -40.55 -16.74 -19.97
N SER A 71 -41.65 -16.95 -20.69
CA SER A 71 -42.31 -18.26 -20.82
C SER A 71 -41.99 -19.05 -22.11
N ALA A 72 -41.11 -18.54 -22.98
CA ALA A 72 -40.72 -19.22 -24.22
C ALA A 72 -39.55 -20.22 -24.01
N PRO A 73 -39.57 -21.40 -24.65
CA PRO A 73 -38.52 -22.41 -24.48
C PRO A 73 -37.22 -21.98 -25.16
N VAL A 74 -36.14 -21.89 -24.37
CA VAL A 74 -34.79 -21.55 -24.82
C VAL A 74 -34.03 -22.83 -25.21
N VAL A 75 -33.45 -22.86 -26.41
CA VAL A 75 -32.52 -23.91 -26.85
C VAL A 75 -31.27 -23.86 -25.95
N ASP A 76 -30.89 -25.01 -25.37
CA ASP A 76 -29.84 -25.12 -24.35
C ASP A 76 -28.42 -24.93 -24.95
N THR A 77 -28.04 -23.68 -25.14
CA THR A 77 -26.72 -23.23 -25.62
C THR A 77 -25.59 -23.55 -24.63
N LYS A 78 -25.93 -23.96 -23.41
CA LYS A 78 -24.98 -24.31 -22.35
C LYS A 78 -24.24 -25.62 -22.65
N LYS A 79 -24.91 -26.60 -23.28
CA LYS A 79 -24.29 -27.86 -23.73
C LYS A 79 -23.25 -27.67 -24.83
N LEU A 80 -23.47 -26.70 -25.73
CA LEU A 80 -22.54 -26.42 -26.84
C LEU A 80 -21.28 -25.69 -26.35
N GLY A 81 -21.43 -24.73 -25.43
CA GLY A 81 -20.31 -24.02 -24.81
C GLY A 81 -19.42 -24.93 -23.96
N GLN A 82 -20.00 -25.93 -23.28
CA GLN A 82 -19.26 -26.86 -22.43
C GLN A 82 -18.36 -27.81 -23.24
N GLN A 83 -18.82 -28.30 -24.40
CA GLN A 83 -17.99 -29.15 -25.29
C GLN A 83 -16.80 -28.39 -25.91
N VAL A 84 -16.95 -27.11 -26.19
CA VAL A 84 -15.85 -26.27 -26.71
C VAL A 84 -14.83 -25.98 -25.62
N THR A 85 -15.27 -25.74 -24.39
CA THR A 85 -14.37 -25.36 -23.27
C THR A 85 -13.51 -26.54 -22.80
N ASP A 86 -14.05 -27.77 -22.77
CA ASP A 86 -13.29 -28.96 -22.37
C ASP A 86 -12.20 -29.35 -23.39
N THR A 87 -12.30 -28.90 -24.64
CA THR A 87 -11.36 -29.22 -25.72
C THR A 87 -10.16 -28.25 -25.80
N VAL A 88 -10.28 -27.03 -25.25
CA VAL A 88 -9.28 -25.96 -25.41
C VAL A 88 -8.08 -26.08 -24.44
N THR A 89 -8.14 -26.98 -23.46
CA THR A 89 -7.04 -27.16 -22.49
C THR A 89 -5.94 -28.14 -22.95
N VAL A 90 -6.07 -28.76 -24.13
CA VAL A 90 -5.05 -29.68 -24.68
C VAL A 90 -4.85 -29.36 -26.16
N GLY A 91 -3.58 -29.18 -26.58
CA GLY A 91 -3.20 -28.67 -27.91
C GLY A 91 -4.00 -29.27 -29.07
N VAL A 92 -4.88 -28.45 -29.66
CA VAL A 92 -5.78 -28.84 -30.74
C VAL A 92 -4.99 -28.93 -32.05
N THR A 93 -5.05 -30.09 -32.71
CA THR A 93 -4.43 -30.27 -34.03
C THR A 93 -5.24 -29.54 -35.12
N LYS A 94 -4.61 -29.15 -36.22
CA LYS A 94 -5.29 -28.45 -37.34
C LYS A 94 -6.56 -29.18 -37.82
N ALA A 95 -6.53 -30.52 -37.87
CA ALA A 95 -7.68 -31.33 -38.25
C ALA A 95 -8.88 -31.20 -37.29
N GLN A 96 -8.62 -31.02 -35.99
CA GLN A 96 -9.67 -30.80 -34.99
C GLN A 96 -10.23 -29.38 -35.07
N ALA A 97 -9.40 -28.37 -35.37
CA ALA A 97 -9.86 -27.00 -35.64
C ALA A 97 -10.76 -26.93 -36.88
N ASP A 98 -10.41 -27.68 -37.94
CA ASP A 98 -11.20 -27.78 -39.17
C ASP A 98 -12.56 -28.47 -38.91
N GLN A 99 -12.59 -29.52 -38.08
CA GLN A 99 -13.83 -30.19 -37.66
C GLN A 99 -14.73 -29.28 -36.82
N ILE A 100 -14.18 -28.51 -35.87
CA ILE A 100 -14.94 -27.56 -35.06
C ILE A 100 -15.54 -26.46 -35.95
N THR A 101 -14.75 -25.95 -36.90
CA THR A 101 -15.21 -24.94 -37.86
C THR A 101 -16.35 -25.48 -38.75
N ALA A 102 -16.23 -26.72 -39.23
CA ALA A 102 -17.27 -27.36 -40.02
C ALA A 102 -18.56 -27.60 -39.21
N ALA A 103 -18.43 -28.06 -37.96
CA ALA A 103 -19.58 -28.26 -37.06
C ALA A 103 -20.29 -26.94 -36.72
N PHE A 104 -19.53 -25.87 -36.47
CA PHE A 104 -20.09 -24.55 -36.22
C PHE A 104 -20.83 -24.01 -37.45
N LYS A 105 -20.26 -24.18 -38.65
CA LYS A 105 -20.90 -23.76 -39.90
C LYS A 105 -22.21 -24.52 -40.16
N ALA A 106 -22.24 -25.83 -39.88
CA ALA A 106 -23.45 -26.65 -40.01
C ALA A 106 -24.54 -26.24 -39.00
N ALA A 107 -24.18 -26.04 -37.73
CA ALA A 107 -25.10 -25.60 -36.68
C ALA A 107 -25.70 -24.22 -37.00
N ASN A 108 -24.88 -23.29 -37.52
CA ASN A 108 -25.35 -21.96 -37.90
C ASN A 108 -26.31 -22.02 -39.10
N GLN A 109 -26.05 -22.88 -40.09
CA GLN A 109 -26.97 -23.09 -41.21
C GLN A 109 -28.32 -23.65 -40.75
N GLU A 110 -28.33 -24.56 -39.78
CA GLU A 110 -29.55 -25.12 -39.21
C GLU A 110 -30.34 -24.07 -38.40
N ALA A 111 -29.65 -23.23 -37.61
CA ALA A 111 -30.26 -22.13 -36.88
C ALA A 111 -30.92 -21.09 -37.80
N VAL A 112 -30.23 -20.70 -38.87
CA VAL A 112 -30.76 -19.78 -39.89
C VAL A 112 -32.01 -20.38 -40.57
N LYS A 113 -31.99 -21.69 -40.87
CA LYS A 113 -33.15 -22.39 -41.45
C LYS A 113 -34.34 -22.40 -40.48
N ALA A 114 -34.11 -22.67 -39.21
CA ALA A 114 -35.16 -22.64 -38.18
C ALA A 114 -35.76 -21.23 -38.02
N GLN A 115 -34.92 -20.19 -38.04
CA GLN A 115 -35.35 -18.80 -37.95
C GLN A 115 -36.21 -18.40 -39.15
N LYS A 116 -35.83 -18.79 -40.38
CA LYS A 116 -36.64 -18.55 -41.58
C LYS A 116 -38.03 -19.19 -41.49
N GLU A 117 -38.13 -20.42 -41.00
CA GLU A 117 -39.44 -21.08 -40.80
C GLU A 117 -40.28 -20.42 -39.68
N GLN A 118 -39.64 -19.92 -38.63
CA GLN A 118 -40.33 -19.16 -37.59
C GLN A 118 -40.89 -17.83 -38.12
N VAL A 119 -40.09 -17.08 -38.89
CA VAL A 119 -40.52 -15.83 -39.54
C VAL A 119 -41.67 -16.10 -40.51
N LYS A 120 -41.60 -17.17 -41.30
CA LYS A 120 -42.68 -17.60 -42.20
C LYS A 120 -43.97 -17.94 -41.45
N THR A 121 -43.86 -18.59 -40.29
CA THR A 121 -45.01 -18.91 -39.43
C THR A 121 -45.63 -17.64 -38.85
N GLN A 122 -44.81 -16.71 -38.34
CA GLN A 122 -45.27 -15.41 -37.85
C GLN A 122 -45.94 -14.60 -38.96
N LEU A 123 -45.38 -14.62 -40.18
CA LEU A 123 -45.97 -13.96 -41.34
C LEU A 123 -47.36 -14.51 -41.66
N ALA A 124 -47.52 -15.85 -41.59
CA ALA A 124 -48.81 -16.50 -41.81
C ALA A 124 -49.83 -16.10 -40.73
N THR A 125 -49.43 -16.09 -39.45
CA THR A 125 -50.31 -15.65 -38.35
C THR A 125 -50.73 -14.19 -38.52
N LEU A 126 -49.78 -13.27 -38.70
CA LEU A 126 -50.06 -11.84 -38.89
C LEU A 126 -50.93 -11.59 -40.13
N ALA A 127 -50.72 -12.30 -41.24
CA ALA A 127 -51.55 -12.16 -42.44
C ALA A 127 -53.02 -12.55 -42.19
N THR A 128 -53.30 -13.46 -41.25
CA THR A 128 -54.67 -13.84 -40.87
C THR A 128 -55.31 -12.91 -39.84
N GLU A 129 -54.51 -12.20 -39.04
CA GLU A 129 -54.98 -11.32 -37.97
C GLU A 129 -55.17 -9.86 -38.42
N VAL A 130 -54.30 -9.35 -39.30
CA VAL A 130 -54.36 -7.97 -39.83
C VAL A 130 -55.76 -7.59 -40.36
N PRO A 131 -56.48 -8.43 -41.14
CA PRO A 131 -57.82 -8.10 -41.65
C PRO A 131 -58.90 -7.93 -40.57
N LYS A 132 -58.64 -8.37 -39.34
CA LYS A 132 -59.59 -8.31 -38.21
C LYS A 132 -59.42 -7.04 -37.36
N THR A 133 -58.37 -6.26 -37.61
CA THR A 133 -58.06 -5.02 -36.86
C THR A 133 -58.54 -3.79 -37.63
N THR A 134 -58.93 -2.72 -36.94
CA THR A 134 -59.36 -1.45 -37.56
C THR A 134 -58.56 -0.26 -37.03
N GLY A 135 -58.38 0.77 -37.85
CA GLY A 135 -57.76 2.04 -37.44
C GLY A 135 -56.24 1.96 -37.24
N ILE A 136 -55.73 2.54 -36.14
CA ILE A 136 -54.29 2.69 -35.87
C ILE A 136 -53.59 1.33 -35.71
N ASP A 137 -54.28 0.34 -35.17
CA ASP A 137 -53.72 -1.00 -34.95
C ASP A 137 -53.52 -1.76 -36.26
N GLN A 138 -54.41 -1.56 -37.24
CA GLN A 138 -54.26 -2.12 -38.59
C GLN A 138 -53.04 -1.54 -39.32
N ALA A 139 -52.82 -0.23 -39.18
CA ALA A 139 -51.65 0.44 -39.77
C ALA A 139 -50.33 -0.03 -39.14
N ARG A 140 -50.31 -0.32 -37.83
CA ARG A 140 -49.15 -0.88 -37.14
C ARG A 140 -48.88 -2.32 -37.59
N ALA A 141 -49.92 -3.15 -37.65
CA ALA A 141 -49.81 -4.54 -38.08
C ALA A 141 -49.37 -4.67 -39.54
N MET A 142 -49.81 -3.78 -40.44
CA MET A 142 -49.35 -3.71 -41.84
C MET A 142 -47.86 -3.37 -41.95
N ARG A 143 -47.34 -2.44 -41.15
CA ARG A 143 -45.90 -2.12 -41.14
C ARG A 143 -45.06 -3.29 -40.64
N SER A 144 -45.51 -3.98 -39.60
CA SER A 144 -44.84 -5.18 -39.09
C SER A 144 -44.84 -6.32 -40.12
N LEU A 145 -45.94 -6.49 -40.87
CA LEU A 145 -46.03 -7.46 -41.96
C LEU A 145 -45.05 -7.11 -43.09
N GLU A 146 -44.92 -5.83 -43.43
CA GLU A 146 -44.02 -5.34 -44.48
C GLU A 146 -42.53 -5.49 -44.11
N SER A 147 -42.16 -5.22 -42.84
CA SER A 147 -40.81 -5.46 -42.36
C SER A 147 -40.44 -6.94 -42.35
N LEU A 148 -41.38 -7.82 -41.98
CA LEU A 148 -41.14 -9.27 -41.98
C LEU A 148 -41.07 -9.86 -43.38
N LYS A 149 -41.86 -9.36 -44.35
CA LYS A 149 -41.72 -9.72 -45.77
C LYS A 149 -40.35 -9.33 -46.32
N LYS A 150 -39.91 -8.11 -46.03
CA LYS A 150 -38.60 -7.59 -46.46
C LYS A 150 -37.44 -8.40 -45.87
N GLU A 151 -37.61 -8.95 -44.66
CA GLU A 151 -36.60 -9.83 -44.05
C GLU A 151 -36.63 -11.25 -44.64
N ASN A 152 -37.82 -11.77 -44.96
CA ASN A 152 -37.99 -13.09 -45.59
C ASN A 152 -37.45 -13.14 -47.03
N ASP A 153 -37.53 -12.04 -47.78
CA ASP A 153 -37.11 -11.95 -49.19
C ASP A 153 -35.59 -11.70 -49.39
N LYS A 154 -34.80 -11.66 -48.31
CA LYS A 154 -33.33 -11.62 -48.42
C LYS A 154 -32.80 -13.03 -48.74
N ASP A 155 -32.47 -13.25 -50.01
CA ASP A 155 -32.06 -14.56 -50.54
C ASP A 155 -30.71 -15.07 -50.00
N GLU A 156 -29.83 -14.20 -49.51
CA GLU A 156 -28.59 -14.62 -48.82
C GLU A 156 -28.36 -13.76 -47.57
N PRO A 157 -28.26 -14.36 -46.37
CA PRO A 157 -27.71 -13.65 -45.22
C PRO A 157 -26.21 -13.46 -45.52
N SER A 158 -25.82 -12.22 -45.86
CA SER A 158 -24.43 -11.86 -46.08
C SER A 158 -23.60 -12.33 -44.88
N LEU A 159 -22.66 -13.23 -45.15
CA LEU A 159 -21.86 -13.95 -44.17
C LEU A 159 -20.72 -13.07 -43.64
N ASP A 160 -21.04 -11.84 -43.24
CA ASP A 160 -20.19 -10.98 -42.43
C ASP A 160 -20.63 -11.10 -40.95
N VAL A 161 -20.92 -12.35 -40.54
CA VAL A 161 -21.50 -12.67 -39.22
C VAL A 161 -20.57 -12.22 -38.10
N GLU A 162 -19.25 -12.23 -38.30
CA GLU A 162 -18.34 -11.76 -37.25
C GLU A 162 -18.46 -10.24 -37.04
N ARG A 163 -18.63 -9.47 -38.11
CA ARG A 163 -18.76 -8.01 -38.03
C ARG A 163 -20.17 -7.58 -37.63
N VAL A 164 -21.20 -8.19 -38.19
CA VAL A 164 -22.59 -7.91 -37.85
C VAL A 164 -22.92 -8.42 -36.46
N TYR A 165 -22.40 -9.56 -36.00
CA TYR A 165 -22.67 -10.04 -34.65
C TYR A 165 -21.91 -9.23 -33.59
N LEU A 166 -20.71 -8.71 -33.90
CA LEU A 166 -20.00 -7.79 -33.00
C LEU A 166 -20.62 -6.39 -32.98
N ASP A 167 -21.01 -5.84 -34.14
CA ASP A 167 -21.71 -4.55 -34.23
C ASP A 167 -23.12 -4.65 -33.63
N ASP A 168 -23.83 -5.76 -33.82
CA ASP A 168 -25.17 -5.98 -33.26
C ASP A 168 -25.10 -6.37 -31.77
N LEU A 169 -24.05 -7.02 -31.27
CA LEU A 169 -23.81 -7.11 -29.82
C LEU A 169 -23.48 -5.75 -29.22
N GLN A 170 -22.64 -4.93 -29.88
CA GLN A 170 -22.37 -3.56 -29.43
C GLN A 170 -23.64 -2.70 -29.45
N ASN A 171 -24.45 -2.78 -30.52
CA ASN A 171 -25.65 -1.97 -30.67
C ASN A 171 -26.83 -2.51 -29.84
N THR A 172 -26.97 -3.82 -29.64
CA THR A 172 -27.99 -4.41 -28.76
C THR A 172 -27.67 -4.19 -27.28
N ILE A 173 -26.38 -4.10 -26.91
CA ILE A 173 -25.95 -3.67 -25.57
C ILE A 173 -26.16 -2.15 -25.37
N VAL A 174 -26.11 -1.35 -26.44
CA VAL A 174 -26.16 0.13 -26.36
C VAL A 174 -27.56 0.73 -26.58
N GLU A 175 -28.43 0.12 -27.39
CA GLU A 175 -29.69 0.76 -27.84
C GLU A 175 -30.98 0.03 -27.44
N GLY A 176 -30.93 -1.26 -27.05
CA GLY A 176 -32.12 -2.06 -26.75
C GLY A 176 -32.57 -2.07 -25.28
N VAL A 177 -31.69 -1.73 -24.35
CA VAL A 177 -32.03 -1.64 -22.92
C VAL A 177 -32.34 -0.17 -22.62
N PRO A 178 -33.57 0.19 -22.19
CA PRO A 178 -33.85 1.56 -21.78
C PRO A 178 -32.76 1.95 -20.77
N PRO A 179 -32.06 3.09 -20.95
CA PRO A 179 -30.86 3.40 -20.20
C PRO A 179 -31.19 3.17 -18.74
N GLN A 180 -30.59 2.13 -18.14
CA GLN A 180 -30.86 1.81 -16.75
C GLN A 180 -30.32 2.99 -15.98
N ARG A 181 -31.25 3.89 -15.63
CA ARG A 181 -30.95 5.08 -14.85
C ARG A 181 -30.56 4.55 -13.49
N GLY A 182 -29.25 4.52 -13.25
CA GLY A 182 -28.68 4.44 -11.91
C GLY A 182 -29.39 5.44 -11.00
N PHE A 183 -29.36 5.15 -9.71
CA PHE A 183 -30.32 5.73 -8.80
C PHE A 183 -30.19 7.27 -8.71
N TRP A 184 -28.97 7.77 -8.97
CA TRP A 184 -28.56 9.18 -9.01
C TRP A 184 -27.94 9.54 -10.38
N SER A 185 -28.32 8.83 -11.45
CA SER A 185 -27.62 8.82 -12.75
C SER A 185 -27.54 10.14 -13.53
N SER A 186 -28.09 11.24 -13.01
CA SER A 186 -28.04 12.54 -13.69
C SER A 186 -27.47 13.65 -12.80
N GLY A 187 -26.69 14.53 -13.42
CA GLY A 187 -26.12 15.72 -12.77
C GLY A 187 -25.06 15.40 -11.73
N TRP A 188 -25.01 16.20 -10.67
CA TRP A 188 -24.01 16.10 -9.60
C TRP A 188 -24.24 14.90 -8.68
N LEU A 189 -25.47 14.41 -8.60
CA LEU A 189 -25.91 13.31 -7.75
C LEU A 189 -25.18 11.99 -8.10
N LYS A 190 -24.78 11.82 -9.37
CA LYS A 190 -24.01 10.64 -9.83
C LYS A 190 -22.73 10.46 -9.02
N TRP A 191 -22.06 11.56 -8.64
CA TRP A 191 -20.81 11.50 -7.89
C TRP A 191 -21.01 11.01 -6.46
N LEU A 192 -22.20 11.25 -5.88
CA LEU A 192 -22.52 10.71 -4.55
C LEU A 192 -22.74 9.20 -4.60
N GLU A 193 -23.39 8.69 -5.65
CA GLU A 193 -23.55 7.25 -5.88
C GLU A 193 -22.18 6.59 -6.08
N LEU A 194 -21.30 7.17 -6.91
CA LEU A 194 -19.93 6.66 -7.09
C LEU A 194 -19.11 6.71 -5.79
N PHE A 195 -19.25 7.78 -5.01
CA PHE A 195 -18.60 7.87 -3.69
C PHE A 195 -19.06 6.76 -2.75
N PHE A 196 -20.36 6.48 -2.71
CA PHE A 196 -20.93 5.43 -1.86
C PHE A 196 -20.40 4.04 -2.26
N TRP A 197 -20.32 3.74 -3.56
CA TRP A 197 -19.78 2.46 -4.03
C TRP A 197 -18.27 2.33 -3.79
N ALA A 198 -17.51 3.41 -3.94
CA ALA A 198 -16.10 3.44 -3.58
C ALA A 198 -15.87 3.29 -2.06
N LEU A 199 -16.75 3.89 -1.25
CA LEU A 199 -16.79 3.71 0.20
C LEU A 199 -17.04 2.25 0.54
N LEU A 200 -18.07 1.62 -0.04
CA LEU A 200 -18.37 0.21 0.16
C LEU A 200 -17.18 -0.69 -0.21
N GLY A 201 -16.54 -0.45 -1.36
CA GLY A 201 -15.33 -1.18 -1.76
C GLY A 201 -14.19 -1.04 -0.74
N THR A 202 -13.93 0.18 -0.26
CA THR A 202 -12.91 0.46 0.75
C THR A 202 -13.22 -0.22 2.08
N PHE A 203 -14.49 -0.28 2.46
CA PHE A 203 -14.96 -1.01 3.64
C PHE A 203 -14.70 -2.51 3.49
N LEU A 204 -15.05 -3.12 2.36
CA LEU A 204 -14.79 -4.55 2.11
C LEU A 204 -13.30 -4.89 2.17
N TYR A 205 -12.44 -4.02 1.62
CA TYR A 205 -10.99 -4.16 1.73
C TYR A 205 -10.50 -4.14 3.17
N THR A 206 -10.98 -3.18 3.96
CA THR A 206 -10.58 -3.03 5.37
C THR A 206 -11.05 -4.22 6.21
N LEU A 207 -12.26 -4.73 5.97
CA LEU A 207 -12.75 -5.97 6.59
C LEU A 207 -11.85 -7.16 6.26
N TRP A 208 -11.46 -7.31 4.99
CA TRP A 208 -10.59 -8.39 4.54
C TRP A 208 -9.20 -8.33 5.21
N GLU A 209 -8.61 -7.14 5.33
CA GLU A 209 -7.33 -6.94 6.05
C GLU A 209 -7.46 -7.25 7.55
N ILE A 210 -8.54 -6.80 8.20
CA ILE A 210 -8.80 -7.12 9.62
C ILE A 210 -8.94 -8.63 9.81
N GLN A 211 -9.68 -9.31 8.94
CA GLN A 211 -9.82 -10.78 8.98
C GLN A 211 -8.47 -11.47 8.77
N ARG A 212 -7.69 -11.04 7.77
CA ARG A 212 -6.37 -11.58 7.47
C ARG A 212 -5.42 -11.41 8.66
N TRP A 213 -5.48 -10.28 9.35
CA TRP A 213 -4.71 -10.03 10.56
C TRP A 213 -5.15 -10.93 11.73
N LEU A 214 -6.46 -11.13 11.91
CA LEU A 214 -7.01 -12.01 12.96
C LEU A 214 -6.67 -13.51 12.76
N THR A 215 -6.35 -13.93 11.53
CA THR A 215 -6.16 -15.34 11.16
C THR A 215 -4.71 -15.77 10.98
N LYS A 216 -3.77 -14.85 10.76
CA LYS A 216 -2.33 -15.16 10.70
C LYS A 216 -1.67 -14.86 12.03
N GLU A 217 -0.72 -15.70 12.46
CA GLU A 217 0.08 -15.44 13.66
C GLU A 217 0.62 -14.00 13.63
N PRO A 218 0.57 -13.27 14.76
CA PRO A 218 0.84 -11.85 14.82
C PRO A 218 2.34 -11.58 14.70
N VAL A 219 2.90 -11.76 13.50
CA VAL A 219 4.25 -11.27 13.17
C VAL A 219 4.13 -9.78 12.89
N GLY A 220 3.93 -9.00 13.96
CA GLY A 220 3.81 -7.55 13.90
C GLY A 220 2.72 -7.04 14.83
N LYS A 221 3.10 -6.08 15.69
CA LYS A 221 2.14 -5.35 16.54
C LYS A 221 1.09 -4.70 15.66
N PHE A 222 -0.18 -4.93 15.96
CA PHE A 222 -1.26 -4.09 15.45
C PHE A 222 -0.91 -2.67 15.87
N ARG A 223 -0.49 -1.82 14.93
CA ARG A 223 -0.03 -0.46 15.23
C ARG A 223 -1.21 0.36 15.75
N ASN A 224 -1.50 0.23 17.04
CA ASN A 224 -2.53 0.96 17.78
C ASN A 224 -2.21 2.46 17.85
N GLU A 225 -0.98 2.86 17.52
CA GLU A 225 -0.53 4.24 17.61
C GLU A 225 -1.06 5.11 16.45
N THR A 226 -1.65 4.52 15.42
CA THR A 226 -2.34 5.27 14.36
C THR A 226 -3.53 4.47 13.82
N PRO A 227 -4.77 4.99 13.87
CA PRO A 227 -5.95 4.32 13.33
C PRO A 227 -5.91 4.33 11.79
N TRP A 228 -5.00 3.54 11.23
CA TRP A 228 -4.74 3.46 9.80
C TRP A 228 -6.02 3.10 9.04
N TYR A 229 -6.90 2.29 9.62
CA TYR A 229 -8.19 1.93 9.04
C TYR A 229 -9.14 3.12 8.87
N VAL A 230 -9.15 4.09 9.80
CA VAL A 230 -9.94 5.33 9.66
C VAL A 230 -9.40 6.15 8.49
N SER A 231 -8.07 6.31 8.44
CA SER A 231 -7.39 7.00 7.35
C SER A 231 -7.71 6.35 6.00
N THR A 232 -7.61 5.02 5.89
CA THR A 232 -7.95 4.25 4.68
C THR A 232 -9.41 4.42 4.29
N THR A 233 -10.34 4.29 5.24
CA THR A 233 -11.79 4.41 4.99
C THR A 233 -12.18 5.79 4.47
N VAL A 234 -11.54 6.86 4.96
CA VAL A 234 -11.79 8.23 4.50
C VAL A 234 -11.08 8.52 3.18
N ARG A 235 -9.82 8.09 3.02
CA ARG A 235 -9.00 8.40 1.82
C ARG A 235 -9.41 7.60 0.60
N GLY A 236 -9.74 6.32 0.75
CA GLY A 236 -10.03 5.41 -0.36
C GLY A 236 -11.09 5.95 -1.34
N PRO A 237 -12.26 6.40 -0.84
CA PRO A 237 -13.32 6.92 -1.70
C PRO A 237 -12.97 8.23 -2.39
N ILE A 238 -12.20 9.10 -1.71
CA ILE A 238 -11.74 10.38 -2.28
C ILE A 238 -10.77 10.11 -3.44
N VAL A 239 -9.81 9.19 -3.25
CA VAL A 239 -8.86 8.80 -4.29
C VAL A 239 -9.58 8.14 -5.46
N ALA A 240 -10.52 7.23 -5.19
CA ALA A 240 -11.34 6.60 -6.22
C ALA A 240 -12.12 7.63 -7.03
N LEU A 241 -12.79 8.59 -6.37
CA LEU A 241 -13.49 9.67 -7.05
C LEU A 241 -12.55 10.51 -7.94
N PHE A 242 -11.37 10.84 -7.44
CA PHE A 242 -10.39 11.61 -8.22
C PHE A 242 -9.95 10.86 -9.49
N LEU A 243 -9.71 9.55 -9.38
CA LEU A 243 -9.38 8.69 -10.52
C LEU A 243 -10.54 8.59 -11.52
N LEU A 244 -11.77 8.41 -11.03
CA LEU A 244 -12.96 8.40 -11.87
C LEU A 244 -13.16 9.74 -12.58
N PHE A 245 -12.93 10.85 -11.89
CA PHE A 245 -12.95 12.18 -12.49
C PHE A 245 -11.89 12.33 -13.58
N ALA A 246 -10.66 11.85 -13.34
CA ALA A 246 -9.62 11.82 -14.36
C ALA A 246 -10.03 10.95 -15.57
N PHE A 247 -10.63 9.78 -15.36
CA PHE A 247 -11.13 8.95 -16.46
C PHE A 247 -12.25 9.62 -17.26
N SER A 248 -13.10 10.44 -16.64
CA SER A 248 -14.09 11.22 -17.39
C SER A 248 -13.47 12.33 -18.23
N ALA A 249 -12.26 12.79 -17.89
CA ALA A 249 -11.56 13.84 -18.63
C ALA A 249 -10.66 13.31 -19.76
N ILE A 250 -10.36 12.00 -19.78
CA ILE A 250 -9.39 11.39 -20.69
C ILE A 250 -10.10 10.48 -21.69
N LYS A 251 -9.88 10.73 -22.98
CA LYS A 251 -10.24 9.77 -24.04
C LYS A 251 -9.10 8.77 -24.18
N LEU A 252 -9.34 7.53 -23.80
CA LEU A 252 -8.35 6.46 -23.89
C LEU A 252 -8.50 5.75 -25.24
N ASP A 253 -7.51 5.93 -26.11
CA ASP A 253 -7.34 5.17 -27.35
C ASP A 253 -6.34 4.05 -27.09
N VAL A 254 -6.85 2.85 -26.81
CA VAL A 254 -6.02 1.67 -26.51
C VAL A 254 -6.18 0.69 -27.65
N VAL A 255 -5.15 0.61 -28.53
CA VAL A 255 -4.97 -0.39 -29.60
C VAL A 255 -6.29 -0.92 -30.17
N ASN A 256 -6.94 -0.11 -31.01
CA ASN A 256 -8.21 -0.38 -31.71
C ASN A 256 -9.49 -0.37 -30.85
N ALA A 257 -9.43 0.03 -29.57
CA ALA A 257 -10.60 0.30 -28.75
C ALA A 257 -10.57 1.76 -28.24
N ASN A 258 -11.49 2.58 -28.77
CA ASN A 258 -11.75 3.92 -28.25
C ASN A 258 -12.75 3.80 -27.09
N ILE A 259 -12.25 3.83 -25.86
CA ILE A 259 -13.09 3.75 -24.67
C ILE A 259 -13.50 5.17 -24.29
N ASP A 260 -14.72 5.53 -24.68
CA ASP A 260 -15.34 6.81 -24.32
C ASP A 260 -16.13 6.63 -23.00
N PHE A 261 -15.46 6.92 -21.88
CA PHE A 261 -16.04 6.79 -20.54
C PHE A 261 -17.26 7.69 -20.32
N ASP A 262 -17.37 8.80 -21.06
CA ASP A 262 -18.55 9.68 -20.98
C ASP A 262 -19.82 9.01 -21.50
N LYS A 263 -19.68 8.02 -22.39
CA LYS A 263 -20.79 7.23 -22.94
C LYS A 263 -21.01 5.91 -22.20
N ALA A 264 -20.13 5.56 -21.26
CA ALA A 264 -20.24 4.31 -20.54
C ALA A 264 -21.51 4.29 -19.66
N ASN A 265 -22.18 3.15 -19.63
CA ASN A 265 -23.32 2.92 -18.75
C ASN A 265 -22.92 3.20 -17.28
N ILE A 266 -23.79 3.86 -16.51
CA ILE A 266 -23.54 4.17 -15.09
C ILE A 266 -23.18 2.93 -14.25
N LEU A 267 -23.66 1.74 -14.63
CA LEU A 267 -23.27 0.48 -13.99
C LEU A 267 -21.77 0.20 -14.11
N VAL A 268 -21.14 0.56 -15.24
CA VAL A 268 -19.69 0.47 -15.44
C VAL A 268 -18.96 1.40 -14.46
N TRP A 269 -19.46 2.62 -14.30
CA TRP A 269 -18.92 3.59 -13.34
C TRP A 269 -19.06 3.12 -11.90
N ILE A 270 -20.23 2.57 -11.53
CA ILE A 270 -20.50 2.00 -10.20
C ILE A 270 -19.54 0.84 -9.92
N PHE A 271 -19.40 -0.09 -10.87
CA PHE A 271 -18.47 -1.21 -10.75
C PHE A 271 -17.03 -0.71 -10.60
N LEU A 272 -16.61 0.23 -11.43
CA LEU A 272 -15.26 0.81 -11.38
C LEU A 272 -15.01 1.54 -10.05
N ALA A 273 -16.00 2.25 -9.51
CA ALA A 273 -15.93 2.88 -8.19
C ALA A 273 -15.74 1.84 -7.08
N GLY A 274 -16.53 0.76 -7.09
CA GLY A 274 -16.39 -0.34 -6.15
C GLY A 274 -15.02 -1.01 -6.21
N VAL A 275 -14.52 -1.30 -7.42
CA VAL A 275 -13.20 -1.89 -7.66
C VAL A 275 -12.10 -0.94 -7.18
N LEU A 276 -12.15 0.35 -7.53
CA LEU A 276 -11.16 1.34 -7.08
C LEU A 276 -11.18 1.54 -5.57
N GLY A 277 -12.34 1.44 -4.92
CA GLY A 277 -12.46 1.41 -3.47
C GLY A 277 -11.79 0.17 -2.87
N LEU A 278 -12.11 -1.01 -3.40
CA LEU A 278 -11.58 -2.30 -2.95
C LEU A 278 -10.05 -2.37 -3.11
N PHE A 279 -9.54 -1.84 -4.21
CA PHE A 279 -8.11 -1.79 -4.50
C PHE A 279 -7.50 -0.44 -4.16
N SER A 280 -8.13 0.38 -3.30
CA SER A 280 -7.68 1.75 -3.01
C SER A 280 -6.22 1.85 -2.58
N ARG A 281 -5.67 0.82 -1.92
CA ARG A 281 -4.24 0.73 -1.61
C ARG A 281 -3.38 0.52 -2.87
N VAL A 282 -3.74 -0.43 -3.73
CA VAL A 282 -3.03 -0.67 -5.00
C VAL A 282 -3.19 0.53 -5.93
N ALA A 283 -4.41 1.10 -6.02
CA ALA A 283 -4.70 2.31 -6.77
C ALA A 283 -3.89 3.51 -6.23
N TYR A 284 -3.71 3.62 -4.91
CA TYR A 284 -2.83 4.62 -4.31
C TYR A 284 -1.38 4.38 -4.66
N ASP A 285 -0.88 3.14 -4.57
CA ASP A 285 0.50 2.82 -4.92
C ASP A 285 0.78 3.08 -6.41
N GLN A 286 -0.16 2.73 -7.29
CA GLN A 286 -0.09 3.01 -8.73
C GLN A 286 -0.24 4.51 -9.04
N LEU A 287 -1.17 5.21 -8.38
CA LEU A 287 -1.32 6.66 -8.53
C LEU A 287 -0.08 7.39 -8.00
N SER A 288 0.47 6.95 -6.87
CA SER A 288 1.73 7.44 -6.32
C SER A 288 2.88 7.20 -7.31
N LEU A 289 2.93 6.04 -7.96
CA LEU A 289 3.92 5.74 -9.01
C LEU A 289 3.74 6.63 -10.25
N ILE A 290 2.51 6.82 -10.72
CA ILE A 290 2.18 7.71 -11.84
C ILE A 290 2.53 9.15 -11.48
N VAL A 291 2.14 9.64 -10.31
CA VAL A 291 2.45 10.97 -9.79
C VAL A 291 3.96 11.14 -9.63
N LYS A 292 4.68 10.14 -9.12
CA LYS A 292 6.15 10.14 -9.03
C LYS A 292 6.81 10.16 -10.41
N THR A 293 6.19 9.56 -11.42
CA THR A 293 6.71 9.53 -12.79
C THR A 293 6.46 10.86 -13.51
N ILE A 294 5.26 11.42 -13.40
CA ILE A 294 4.86 12.67 -14.05
C ILE A 294 5.43 13.89 -13.33
N PHE A 295 5.35 13.90 -12.00
CA PHE A 295 5.76 15.00 -11.13
C PHE A 295 7.06 14.70 -10.38
N GLY A 296 7.94 13.86 -10.92
CA GLY A 296 9.13 13.38 -10.20
C GLY A 296 9.98 14.46 -9.55
N LYS A 297 10.08 15.66 -10.16
CA LYS A 297 10.77 16.80 -9.55
C LYS A 297 10.04 17.39 -8.34
N ALA A 298 8.72 17.59 -8.43
CA ALA A 298 7.92 18.11 -7.33
C ALA A 298 7.74 17.08 -6.21
N TRP A 299 7.62 15.80 -6.56
CA TRP A 299 7.57 14.68 -5.63
C TRP A 299 8.91 14.48 -4.90
N ALA A 300 10.03 14.59 -5.62
CA ALA A 300 11.35 14.65 -5.01
C ALA A 300 11.41 15.83 -4.04
N LEU A 301 11.12 17.07 -4.47
CA LEU A 301 11.13 18.24 -3.58
C LEU A 301 10.21 18.11 -2.35
N ALA A 302 9.10 17.36 -2.43
CA ALA A 302 8.17 17.17 -1.32
C ALA A 302 8.57 16.06 -0.32
N LEU A 303 9.24 15.00 -0.78
CA LEU A 303 9.71 13.89 0.08
C LEU A 303 11.18 13.99 0.46
N ASP A 304 11.92 14.84 -0.22
CA ASP A 304 13.31 15.15 0.05
C ASP A 304 13.37 16.08 1.27
N GLN A 305 12.94 15.57 2.42
CA GLN A 305 13.26 16.18 3.70
C GLN A 305 14.76 15.96 3.90
N PRO A 306 15.57 17.00 3.71
CA PRO A 306 17.00 16.87 3.93
C PRO A 306 17.23 16.37 5.34
N SER A 307 18.17 15.46 5.55
CA SER A 307 18.52 15.00 6.89
C SER A 307 19.99 15.29 7.16
N VAL A 308 20.31 15.77 8.37
CA VAL A 308 21.71 15.97 8.77
C VAL A 308 22.31 14.63 9.14
N MET A 309 23.40 14.26 8.47
CA MET A 309 24.15 13.03 8.67
C MET A 309 25.52 13.31 9.30
N PRO A 310 25.91 12.60 10.37
CA PRO A 310 25.06 11.68 11.15
C PRO A 310 24.02 12.45 12.00
N PRO A 311 22.83 11.88 12.30
CA PRO A 311 21.82 12.55 13.12
C PRO A 311 22.21 12.65 14.59
N THR A 312 23.09 11.76 15.04
CA THR A 312 23.73 11.81 16.36
C THR A 312 25.22 11.54 16.23
N ALA A 313 26.02 12.24 17.02
CA ALA A 313 27.45 12.02 17.12
C ALA A 313 27.93 12.11 18.57
N GLU A 314 29.01 11.40 18.87
CA GLU A 314 29.73 11.51 20.13
C GLU A 314 31.10 12.09 19.78
N VAL A 315 31.50 13.19 20.43
CA VAL A 315 32.74 13.91 20.09
C VAL A 315 33.54 14.17 21.37
N ALA A 316 34.82 13.80 21.37
CA ALA A 316 35.69 14.06 22.50
C ALA A 316 36.02 15.57 22.57
N PHE A 317 36.27 16.08 23.77
CA PHE A 317 36.87 17.41 23.91
C PHE A 317 38.19 17.49 23.12
N GLY A 318 38.35 18.56 22.34
CA GLY A 318 39.48 18.81 21.43
C GLY A 318 39.36 18.18 20.03
N ASP A 319 38.39 17.29 19.80
CA ASP A 319 38.19 16.63 18.51
C ASP A 319 37.15 17.38 17.63
N SER A 320 37.09 17.01 16.35
CA SER A 320 36.13 17.54 15.40
C SER A 320 35.33 16.44 14.69
N ARG A 321 34.13 16.77 14.23
CA ARG A 321 33.25 15.88 13.46
C ARG A 321 32.61 16.60 12.27
N PRO A 322 32.69 16.05 11.04
CA PRO A 322 31.97 16.60 9.90
C PRO A 322 30.50 16.20 9.92
N PHE A 323 29.64 17.12 9.49
CA PHE A 323 28.23 16.92 9.21
C PHE A 323 27.94 17.26 7.75
N SER A 324 26.96 16.58 7.17
CA SER A 324 26.50 16.82 5.80
C SER A 324 24.99 16.65 5.74
N THR A 325 24.36 17.17 4.70
CA THR A 325 22.94 16.92 4.42
C THR A 325 22.81 15.80 3.41
N GLU A 326 21.82 14.92 3.61
CA GLU A 326 21.42 13.93 2.64
C GLU A 326 19.96 14.17 2.20
N PRO A 327 19.72 14.42 0.90
CA PRO A 327 20.74 14.63 -0.13
C PRO A 327 21.49 15.95 0.08
N LYS A 328 22.62 16.08 -0.62
CA LYS A 328 23.50 17.24 -0.51
C LYS A 328 22.76 18.51 -0.92
N ARG A 329 22.62 19.44 0.04
CA ARG A 329 21.97 20.75 -0.13
C ARG A 329 22.88 21.88 0.33
N ASP A 330 22.64 23.04 -0.23
CA ASP A 330 23.33 24.27 0.15
C ASP A 330 22.69 24.83 1.42
N VAL A 331 23.42 24.76 2.53
CA VAL A 331 22.92 25.10 3.87
C VAL A 331 23.82 26.12 4.57
N LYS A 332 23.26 26.78 5.57
CA LYS A 332 23.99 27.53 6.59
C LYS A 332 24.07 26.67 7.84
N TRP A 333 25.29 26.44 8.33
CA TRP A 333 25.53 25.68 9.55
C TRP A 333 25.68 26.59 10.77
N ASP A 334 25.14 26.14 11.90
CA ASP A 334 25.29 26.77 13.20
C ASP A 334 25.09 25.75 14.33
N ILE A 335 25.34 26.15 15.58
CA ILE A 335 25.19 25.29 16.76
C ILE A 335 24.38 25.98 17.86
N TRP A 336 23.77 25.16 18.72
CA TRP A 336 23.11 25.61 19.93
C TRP A 336 23.34 24.62 21.08
N PRO A 337 23.56 25.08 22.32
CA PRO A 337 23.78 26.47 22.71
C PRO A 337 25.09 27.02 22.13
N GLU A 338 25.13 28.33 21.93
CA GLU A 338 26.35 29.01 21.47
C GLU A 338 27.45 28.89 22.53
N GLY A 339 28.70 28.73 22.07
CA GLY A 339 29.85 28.63 22.96
C GLY A 339 30.03 27.26 23.62
N LEU A 340 29.45 26.19 23.06
CA LEU A 340 29.85 24.80 23.33
C LEU A 340 30.54 24.21 22.10
N GLY A 341 31.69 24.77 21.74
CA GLY A 341 32.43 24.44 20.51
C GLY A 341 32.22 25.45 19.39
N ASP A 342 32.74 25.12 18.22
CA ASP A 342 32.70 25.94 17.01
C ASP A 342 32.20 25.12 15.82
N MET A 343 31.44 25.76 14.94
CA MET A 343 30.94 25.14 13.71
C MET A 343 31.48 25.90 12.50
N ASP A 344 32.20 25.21 11.61
CA ASP A 344 32.62 25.80 10.34
C ASP A 344 31.40 25.95 9.40
N PRO A 345 30.98 27.19 9.09
CA PRO A 345 29.78 27.45 8.30
C PRO A 345 29.91 26.99 6.85
N ALA A 346 31.11 26.78 6.33
CA ALA A 346 31.35 26.37 4.94
C ALA A 346 31.44 24.85 4.78
N SER A 347 32.15 24.18 5.69
CA SER A 347 32.40 22.73 5.56
C SER A 347 31.41 21.85 6.33
N GLY A 348 30.63 22.42 7.25
CA GLY A 348 29.77 21.62 8.13
C GLY A 348 30.54 20.89 9.23
N LYS A 349 31.79 21.30 9.51
CA LYS A 349 32.66 20.66 10.51
C LYS A 349 32.47 21.30 11.89
N TYR A 350 31.96 20.51 12.82
CA TYR A 350 31.90 20.85 14.24
C TYR A 350 33.24 20.56 14.91
N THR A 351 33.70 21.43 15.81
CA THR A 351 34.89 21.28 16.64
C THR A 351 34.51 21.47 18.10
N ALA A 352 34.75 20.46 18.92
CA ALA A 352 34.44 20.51 20.35
C ALA A 352 35.41 21.45 21.10
N PRO A 353 35.01 21.98 22.28
CA PRO A 353 35.91 22.73 23.15
C PRO A 353 37.15 21.90 23.50
N THR A 354 38.29 22.54 23.75
CA THR A 354 39.58 21.85 23.98
C THR A 354 39.63 21.03 25.26
N ALA A 355 38.86 21.39 26.28
CA ALA A 355 38.81 20.71 27.57
C ALA A 355 37.44 20.87 28.24
N VAL A 356 37.20 20.04 29.27
CA VAL A 356 36.11 20.23 30.22
C VAL A 356 36.25 21.62 30.86
N ASP A 357 35.14 22.33 31.03
CA ASP A 357 35.06 23.68 31.58
C ASP A 357 35.81 24.78 30.80
N ALA A 358 36.40 24.47 29.64
CA ALA A 358 37.01 25.47 28.75
C ALA A 358 35.99 26.54 28.30
N GLN A 359 34.71 26.17 28.29
CA GLN A 359 33.58 27.06 28.05
C GLN A 359 32.46 26.76 29.05
N LYS A 360 31.62 27.75 29.35
CA LYS A 360 30.54 27.61 30.33
C LYS A 360 29.54 26.54 29.87
N GLY A 361 29.43 25.46 30.63
CA GLY A 361 28.56 24.32 30.31
C GLY A 361 29.23 23.19 29.51
N ALA A 362 30.53 23.32 29.20
CA ALA A 362 31.33 22.30 28.55
C ALA A 362 31.68 21.16 29.54
N VAL A 363 30.68 20.34 29.89
CA VAL A 363 30.83 19.19 30.78
C VAL A 363 30.68 17.88 30.01
N THR A 364 31.22 16.78 30.55
CA THR A 364 31.00 15.46 29.97
C THR A 364 29.50 15.13 29.96
N GLY A 365 28.98 14.70 28.82
CA GLY A 365 27.55 14.45 28.60
C GLY A 365 26.77 15.69 28.14
N ALA A 366 27.40 16.87 28.04
CA ALA A 366 26.75 18.04 27.45
C ALA A 366 26.32 17.75 26.02
N THR A 367 25.15 18.27 25.64
CA THR A 367 24.57 18.08 24.31
C THR A 367 24.59 19.39 23.53
N VAL A 368 25.04 19.31 22.28
CA VAL A 368 25.08 20.41 21.33
C VAL A 368 24.22 20.03 20.15
N THR A 369 23.30 20.91 19.77
CA THR A 369 22.47 20.77 18.58
C THR A 369 23.18 21.43 17.42
N VAL A 370 23.58 20.65 16.43
CA VAL A 370 24.04 21.14 15.12
C VAL A 370 22.81 21.44 14.28
N ARG A 371 22.74 22.62 13.69
CA ARG A 371 21.63 23.08 12.86
C ARG A 371 22.11 23.32 11.43
N ALA A 372 21.31 22.88 10.47
CA ALA A 372 21.48 23.12 9.04
C ALA A 372 20.25 23.86 8.52
N THR A 373 20.39 25.15 8.22
CA THR A 373 19.32 25.98 7.65
C THR A 373 19.45 26.01 6.13
N MET A 374 18.41 25.60 5.39
CA MET A 374 18.43 25.60 3.92
C MET A 374 18.52 27.03 3.38
N LYS A 375 19.41 27.29 2.42
CA LYS A 375 19.58 28.65 1.87
C LYS A 375 18.43 29.08 0.96
N ASP A 376 17.87 28.15 0.20
CA ASP A 376 16.74 28.33 -0.70
C ASP A 376 15.40 28.38 0.05
N GLU A 377 15.32 27.74 1.22
CA GLU A 377 14.14 27.73 2.08
C GLU A 377 14.50 27.99 3.56
N PRO A 378 14.74 29.25 3.98
CA PRO A 378 15.24 29.57 5.32
C PRO A 378 14.35 29.14 6.50
N SER A 379 13.08 28.80 6.24
CA SER A 379 12.17 28.23 7.24
C SER A 379 12.40 26.75 7.51
N LYS A 380 13.15 26.04 6.66
CA LYS A 380 13.50 24.63 6.84
C LYS A 380 14.84 24.53 7.56
N VAL A 381 14.78 24.00 8.79
CA VAL A 381 15.94 23.78 9.66
C VAL A 381 15.97 22.32 10.05
N GLU A 382 17.11 21.68 9.78
CA GLU A 382 17.37 20.29 10.15
C GLU A 382 18.42 20.24 11.25
N THR A 383 18.34 19.22 12.10
CA THR A 383 19.17 19.16 13.31
C THR A 383 19.84 17.82 13.52
N ALA A 384 21.06 17.85 14.04
CA ALA A 384 21.75 16.69 14.60
C ALA A 384 22.18 16.99 16.04
N SER A 385 22.37 15.94 16.84
CA SER A 385 22.80 16.06 18.23
C SER A 385 24.23 15.55 18.42
N VAL A 386 25.06 16.34 19.09
CA VAL A 386 26.42 16.00 19.49
C VAL A 386 26.45 15.84 20.99
N THR A 387 26.92 14.69 21.49
CA THR A 387 27.24 14.50 22.90
C THR A 387 28.73 14.65 23.12
N LEU A 388 29.12 15.58 23.99
CA LEU A 388 30.52 15.81 24.35
C LEU A 388 30.98 14.81 25.40
N TYR A 389 32.24 14.39 25.30
CA TYR A 389 32.85 13.55 26.33
C TYR A 389 34.32 13.83 26.56
N GLU A 390 34.75 13.61 27.81
CA GLU A 390 36.16 13.60 28.15
C GLU A 390 36.84 12.34 27.63
N LYS A 391 37.90 12.54 26.85
CA LYS A 391 38.78 11.47 26.40
C LYS A 391 39.52 10.90 27.59
N PHE A 392 39.61 9.57 27.67
CA PHE A 392 40.46 8.90 28.65
C PHE A 392 41.37 7.90 27.95
N VAL A 393 42.48 7.58 28.62
CA VAL A 393 43.49 6.63 28.14
C VAL A 393 43.69 5.56 29.21
N VAL A 394 43.86 4.31 28.78
CA VAL A 394 44.25 3.21 29.67
C VAL A 394 45.75 3.32 29.95
N LYS A 395 46.14 3.23 31.23
CA LYS A 395 47.53 3.22 31.69
C LYS A 395 47.79 1.97 32.53
N SER A 396 48.98 1.41 32.41
CA SER A 396 49.51 0.42 33.36
C SER A 396 50.14 1.12 34.56
N ASP A 397 50.03 0.55 35.75
CA ASP A 397 50.66 1.01 36.99
C ASP A 397 52.19 1.16 36.88
N ASP A 398 52.83 0.25 36.15
CA ASP A 398 54.27 0.26 35.90
C ASP A 398 54.68 0.92 34.57
N GLY A 399 53.70 1.41 33.81
CA GLY A 399 53.89 2.00 32.48
C GLY A 399 54.40 1.03 31.42
N LYS A 400 54.43 -0.28 31.70
CA LYS A 400 54.91 -1.29 30.77
C LYS A 400 53.77 -1.87 29.95
N ASP A 401 54.06 -2.12 28.69
CA ASP A 401 53.25 -2.88 27.74
C ASP A 401 53.67 -4.36 27.68
N ARG A 402 54.63 -4.77 28.52
CA ARG A 402 55.14 -6.13 28.62
C ARG A 402 54.86 -6.68 30.00
N VAL A 403 54.19 -7.83 30.04
CA VAL A 403 53.72 -8.48 31.28
C VAL A 403 54.31 -9.89 31.38
N ALA A 404 54.90 -10.22 32.53
CA ALA A 404 55.49 -11.54 32.74
C ALA A 404 54.39 -12.60 32.98
N PHE A 405 54.61 -13.84 32.57
CA PHE A 405 53.66 -14.92 32.91
C PHE A 405 53.43 -15.03 34.42
N GLY A 406 52.17 -15.16 34.82
CA GLY A 406 51.75 -15.28 36.22
C GLY A 406 51.88 -14.01 37.07
N SER A 407 52.36 -12.88 36.53
CA SER A 407 52.40 -11.62 37.27
C SER A 407 51.03 -10.94 37.33
N GLU A 408 50.88 -10.06 38.31
CA GLU A 408 49.69 -9.25 38.51
C GLU A 408 50.02 -7.79 38.14
N HIS A 409 49.12 -7.15 37.40
CA HIS A 409 49.26 -5.75 36.97
C HIS A 409 47.93 -5.02 37.13
N THR A 410 47.97 -3.74 37.52
CA THR A 410 46.78 -2.91 37.65
C THR A 410 46.71 -1.90 36.52
N TYR A 411 45.59 -1.89 35.81
CA TYR A 411 45.29 -0.93 34.77
C TYR A 411 44.34 0.14 35.30
N THR A 412 44.65 1.39 34.99
CA THR A 412 43.85 2.56 35.37
C THR A 412 43.46 3.36 34.14
N VAL A 413 42.51 4.28 34.30
CA VAL A 413 42.12 5.22 33.25
C VAL A 413 42.45 6.64 33.69
N ASP A 414 43.01 7.43 32.77
CA ASP A 414 43.35 8.83 32.98
C ASP A 414 42.62 9.71 31.95
N PRO A 415 41.76 10.65 32.37
CA PRO A 415 41.42 10.97 33.76
C PRO A 415 40.53 9.91 34.44
N PRO A 416 40.60 9.80 35.79
CA PRO A 416 39.73 8.90 36.54
C PRO A 416 38.25 9.21 36.30
N GLN A 417 37.46 8.18 36.05
CA GLN A 417 36.04 8.33 35.72
C GLN A 417 35.21 8.49 37.00
N LYS A 418 34.73 9.70 37.27
CA LYS A 418 34.08 10.08 38.54
C LYS A 418 32.67 9.47 38.74
N ASP A 419 31.91 9.23 37.66
CA ASP A 419 30.45 9.02 37.79
C ASP A 419 29.90 7.63 37.39
N GLY A 420 30.72 6.65 37.02
CA GLY A 420 30.16 5.34 36.64
C GLY A 420 31.13 4.21 36.39
N GLY A 421 32.43 4.44 36.61
CA GLY A 421 33.47 3.45 36.36
C GLY A 421 33.60 3.06 34.88
N VAL A 422 34.44 2.05 34.64
CA VAL A 422 34.66 1.44 33.34
C VAL A 422 34.45 -0.06 33.44
N THR A 423 33.99 -0.68 32.37
CA THR A 423 34.00 -2.14 32.20
C THR A 423 35.30 -2.53 31.52
N TRP A 424 36.04 -3.43 32.14
CA TRP A 424 37.28 -3.99 31.60
C TRP A 424 37.01 -5.25 30.79
N THR A 425 37.69 -5.37 29.66
CA THR A 425 37.62 -6.52 28.75
C THR A 425 39.00 -6.81 28.17
N ILE A 426 39.23 -8.06 27.76
CA ILE A 426 40.46 -8.50 27.14
C ILE A 426 40.11 -9.06 25.75
N GLU A 427 40.83 -8.61 24.72
CA GLU A 427 40.72 -9.11 23.35
C GLU A 427 42.07 -9.70 22.88
N PRO A 428 42.12 -10.85 22.20
CA PRO A 428 40.99 -11.73 21.89
C PRO A 428 40.48 -12.48 23.12
N VAL A 429 39.23 -12.95 23.06
CA VAL A 429 38.63 -13.79 24.11
C VAL A 429 39.22 -15.20 24.02
N THR A 430 39.90 -15.66 25.07
CA THR A 430 40.56 -16.97 25.14
C THR A 430 39.70 -18.04 25.82
N LYS A 431 40.12 -19.33 25.72
CA LYS A 431 39.52 -20.45 26.47
C LYS A 431 40.61 -21.25 27.21
N PRO A 432 40.67 -21.23 28.56
CA PRO A 432 39.84 -20.44 29.47
C PRO A 432 40.01 -18.92 29.29
N PRO A 433 38.99 -18.11 29.63
CA PRO A 433 39.06 -16.66 29.54
C PRO A 433 40.11 -16.11 30.51
N LEU A 434 40.90 -15.14 30.04
CA LEU A 434 41.77 -14.35 30.90
C LEU A 434 40.93 -13.49 31.85
N ASN A 435 41.44 -13.28 33.07
CA ASN A 435 40.72 -12.58 34.11
C ASN A 435 41.25 -11.15 34.30
N ILE A 436 40.37 -10.17 34.13
CA ILE A 436 40.56 -8.79 34.58
C ILE A 436 39.38 -8.44 35.49
N THR A 437 39.68 -7.93 36.67
CA THR A 437 38.68 -7.57 37.66
C THR A 437 38.06 -6.19 37.35
N PRO A 438 36.91 -5.83 37.95
CA PRO A 438 36.27 -4.53 37.74
C PRO A 438 37.14 -3.32 38.14
N ASP A 439 38.10 -3.49 39.06
CA ASP A 439 39.10 -2.50 39.46
C ASP A 439 40.32 -2.43 38.52
N GLY A 440 40.33 -3.20 37.42
CA GLY A 440 41.37 -3.15 36.40
C GLY A 440 42.59 -4.02 36.70
N LYS A 441 42.51 -4.88 37.72
CA LYS A 441 43.59 -5.82 38.06
C LYS A 441 43.55 -7.03 37.13
N PHE A 442 44.61 -7.17 36.35
CA PHE A 442 44.85 -8.24 35.40
C PHE A 442 45.84 -9.24 35.98
N ILE A 443 45.50 -10.52 35.92
CA ILE A 443 46.41 -11.60 36.29
C ILE A 443 46.85 -12.29 35.01
N ALA A 444 48.14 -12.18 34.70
CA ALA A 444 48.72 -12.79 33.53
C ALA A 444 48.56 -14.32 33.61
N PRO A 445 48.24 -14.99 32.48
CA PRO A 445 48.12 -16.43 32.45
C PRO A 445 49.46 -17.10 32.79
N LYS A 446 49.41 -18.42 33.06
CA LYS A 446 50.62 -19.24 33.06
C LYS A 446 51.01 -19.56 31.62
N GLU A 447 52.30 -19.70 31.36
CA GLU A 447 52.80 -20.08 30.04
C GLU A 447 52.11 -21.37 29.57
N GLY A 448 51.50 -21.33 28.38
CA GLY A 448 50.77 -22.45 27.79
C GLY A 448 49.35 -22.70 28.31
N ASN A 449 48.82 -21.88 29.23
CA ASN A 449 47.43 -21.95 29.68
C ASN A 449 46.79 -20.55 29.85
N PRO A 450 45.96 -20.10 28.91
CA PRO A 450 45.40 -20.85 27.78
C PRO A 450 46.44 -21.14 26.67
N PRO A 451 46.21 -22.07 25.73
CA PRO A 451 47.18 -22.44 24.69
C PRO A 451 47.74 -21.28 23.86
N GLU A 452 46.98 -20.18 23.78
CA GLU A 452 47.33 -18.93 23.11
C GLU A 452 48.33 -18.07 23.92
N ALA A 453 48.49 -18.32 25.22
CA ALA A 453 49.40 -17.63 26.12
C ALA A 453 50.85 -18.18 25.97
N LYS A 454 51.50 -17.80 24.87
CA LYS A 454 52.92 -18.10 24.57
C LYS A 454 53.77 -16.85 24.65
N ASP A 455 55.08 -17.01 24.78
CA ASP A 455 56.02 -15.89 24.78
C ASP A 455 55.80 -15.03 23.52
N GLY A 456 55.65 -13.71 23.71
CA GLY A 456 55.30 -12.77 22.65
C GLY A 456 53.82 -12.69 22.28
N ALA A 457 52.92 -13.40 22.98
CA ALA A 457 51.49 -13.30 22.73
C ALA A 457 50.97 -11.90 23.08
N GLU A 458 50.13 -11.34 22.21
CA GLU A 458 49.58 -10.00 22.35
C GLU A 458 48.10 -10.05 22.76
N PHE A 459 47.75 -9.21 23.72
CA PHE A 459 46.39 -9.00 24.21
C PHE A 459 46.07 -7.50 24.23
N ILE A 460 44.80 -7.16 24.14
CA ILE A 460 44.30 -5.80 24.21
C ILE A 460 43.47 -5.69 25.47
N ILE A 461 43.92 -4.88 26.41
CA ILE A 461 43.14 -4.54 27.60
C ILE A 461 42.33 -3.29 27.27
N LYS A 462 41.02 -3.43 27.31
CA LYS A 462 40.07 -2.40 26.89
C LYS A 462 39.17 -1.99 28.03
N ALA A 463 39.17 -0.70 28.33
CA ALA A 463 38.25 -0.06 29.27
C ALA A 463 37.14 0.64 28.50
N THR A 464 35.89 0.30 28.80
CA THR A 464 34.70 0.93 28.20
C THR A 464 33.91 1.68 29.26
N ARG A 465 33.58 2.95 29.04
CA ARG A 465 32.75 3.72 29.97
C ARG A 465 31.37 3.08 30.12
N VAL A 466 30.91 2.94 31.35
CA VAL A 466 29.59 2.35 31.65
C VAL A 466 28.45 3.29 31.23
N GLN A 467 28.63 4.58 31.49
CA GLN A 467 27.66 5.62 31.13
C GLN A 467 27.76 6.04 29.66
N LYS A 468 26.67 6.59 29.13
CA LYS A 468 26.67 7.18 27.78
C LYS A 468 27.42 8.52 27.79
N PRO A 469 28.22 8.82 26.75
CA PRO A 469 28.50 7.98 25.57
C PRO A 469 29.38 6.76 25.90
N LYS A 470 29.08 5.59 25.30
CA LYS A 470 29.82 4.33 25.53
C LYS A 470 31.13 4.34 24.74
N VAL A 471 32.10 5.08 25.24
CA VAL A 471 33.43 5.21 24.63
C VAL A 471 34.42 4.25 25.27
N SER A 472 35.35 3.73 24.47
CA SER A 472 36.37 2.79 24.94
C SER A 472 37.78 3.28 24.62
N SER A 473 38.71 3.05 25.55
CA SER A 473 40.15 3.14 25.31
C SER A 473 40.77 1.76 25.50
N SER A 474 41.90 1.52 24.85
CA SER A 474 42.60 0.24 24.95
C SER A 474 44.11 0.40 25.02
N MET A 475 44.77 -0.60 25.59
CA MET A 475 46.22 -0.73 25.67
C MET A 475 46.62 -2.12 25.19
N LYS A 476 47.65 -2.18 24.34
CA LYS A 476 48.22 -3.45 23.90
C LYS A 476 49.20 -3.95 24.97
N VAL A 477 49.15 -5.25 25.23
CA VAL A 477 49.96 -5.93 26.24
C VAL A 477 50.59 -7.16 25.60
N THR A 478 51.90 -7.33 25.79
CA THR A 478 52.67 -8.46 25.27
C THR A 478 53.14 -9.33 26.44
N LEU A 479 52.80 -10.62 26.41
CA LEU A 479 53.31 -11.56 27.40
C LEU A 479 54.77 -11.89 27.13
N PHE A 480 55.55 -12.02 28.20
CA PHE A 480 56.93 -12.49 28.10
C PHE A 480 57.30 -13.47 29.20
N LYS A 481 58.29 -14.31 28.91
CA LYS A 481 58.93 -15.16 29.92
C LYS A 481 59.74 -14.31 30.89
N GLY A 482 59.32 -14.30 32.16
CA GLY A 482 60.06 -13.64 33.24
C GLY A 482 61.49 -14.20 33.37
N PRO A 483 62.42 -13.42 33.96
CA PRO A 483 63.79 -13.87 34.21
C PRO A 483 63.89 -15.10 35.11
#